data_AF-A0A5J4PSC2-F1
#
_entry.id   AF-A0A5J4PSC2-F1
#
_cell.length_a   1.000
_cell.length_b   1.000
_cell.length_c   1.000
_cell.angle_alpha   90.00
_cell.angle_beta   90.00
_cell.angle_gamma   90.00
#
_symmetry.space_group_name_H-M   'P 1'
#
loop_
_entity.id
_entity.type
_entity.pdbx_description
1 polymer ?
#
loop_
_entity_poly.entity_id
_entity_poly.type
_entity_poly.pdbx_seq_one_letter_code
_entity_poly.pdbx_strand_id
1 'polypeptide(L)'
;MINRVLIRLKIIQIVFAYYQNGSKNIDSAEKELFFSISKAYDLYNYLLTLLIALKNYAKKRVETTKSKLAPTKEEQLVNMKFIENKFIAQLEENIQLNEFIVCQKKSWEEEESFLKELYNTILASDIYKEYMASDESSHDADKLFWRKIYKQFILKNETLDLLLEEQSLYWNDDKEIVDTFVFGCFIQLPCIVF
;
A
#
# COMPACT_ATOMS: atom_id res chain seq x y z
N MET A 1 -0.08 -6.66 16.60
CA MET A 1 -1.28 -6.87 17.42
C MET A 1 -2.48 -6.41 16.62
N ILE A 2 -3.33 -7.36 16.20
CA ILE A 2 -4.44 -7.09 15.29
C ILE A 2 -5.29 -5.97 15.88
N ASN A 3 -5.58 -4.95 15.08
CA ASN A 3 -6.28 -3.77 15.57
C ASN A 3 -7.65 -4.14 16.13
N ARG A 4 -7.88 -3.79 17.40
CA ARG A 4 -9.13 -4.10 18.13
C ARG A 4 -10.37 -3.50 17.47
N VAL A 5 -10.23 -2.42 16.71
CA VAL A 5 -11.33 -1.82 15.94
C VAL A 5 -11.78 -2.76 14.82
N LEU A 6 -10.83 -3.31 14.04
CA LEU A 6 -11.13 -4.28 12.98
C LEU A 6 -11.84 -5.51 13.53
N ILE A 7 -11.31 -6.09 14.61
CA ILE A 7 -11.88 -7.30 15.24
C ILE A 7 -13.33 -7.04 15.65
N ARG A 8 -13.62 -5.90 16.29
CA ARG A 8 -14.98 -5.56 16.73
C ARG A 8 -15.93 -5.38 15.54
N LEU A 9 -15.48 -4.71 14.49
CA LEU A 9 -16.28 -4.50 13.28
C LEU A 9 -16.62 -5.85 12.62
N LYS A 10 -15.62 -6.73 12.46
CA LYS A 10 -15.82 -8.08 11.91
C LYS A 10 -16.74 -8.93 12.78
N ILE A 11 -16.60 -8.89 14.11
CA ILE A 11 -17.51 -9.61 15.01
C ILE A 11 -18.96 -9.15 14.80
N ILE A 12 -19.22 -7.84 14.69
CA ILE A 12 -20.57 -7.31 14.47
C ILE A 12 -21.14 -7.79 13.13
N GLN A 13 -20.34 -7.73 12.05
CA GLN A 13 -20.74 -8.21 10.72
C GLN A 13 -21.13 -9.70 10.74
N ILE A 14 -20.27 -10.54 11.33
CA ILE A 14 -20.50 -11.99 11.41
C ILE A 14 -21.70 -12.32 12.29
N VAL A 15 -21.85 -11.65 13.44
CA VAL A 15 -23.01 -11.84 14.33
C VAL A 15 -24.30 -11.47 13.59
N PHE A 16 -24.31 -10.37 12.86
CA PHE A 16 -25.46 -9.94 12.07
C PHE A 16 -25.83 -10.97 10.98
N ALA A 17 -24.84 -11.45 10.22
CA ALA A 17 -25.03 -12.48 9.20
C ALA A 17 -25.51 -13.81 9.81
N TYR A 18 -24.95 -14.21 10.96
CA TYR A 18 -25.33 -15.42 11.68
C TYR A 18 -26.81 -15.44 12.07
N TYR A 19 -27.35 -14.30 12.53
CA TYR A 19 -28.77 -14.19 12.86
C TYR A 19 -29.69 -14.14 11.64
N GLN A 20 -29.21 -13.67 10.47
CA GLN A 20 -29.98 -13.68 9.23
C GLN A 20 -30.02 -15.04 8.53
N ASN A 21 -28.90 -15.78 8.51
CA ASN A 21 -28.74 -16.98 7.66
C ASN A 21 -29.56 -18.21 8.11
N GLY A 22 -30.29 -18.14 9.22
CA GLY A 22 -31.24 -19.16 9.69
C GLY A 22 -30.64 -20.49 10.16
N SER A 23 -29.50 -20.91 9.62
CA SER A 23 -28.83 -22.20 9.85
C SER A 23 -27.92 -22.22 11.08
N LYS A 24 -27.70 -21.08 11.75
CA LYS A 24 -27.12 -20.92 13.09
C LYS A 24 -25.91 -21.84 13.42
N ASN A 25 -25.06 -22.14 12.45
CA ASN A 25 -23.85 -22.94 12.69
C ASN A 25 -22.70 -22.03 13.17
N ILE A 26 -22.31 -22.20 14.43
CA ILE A 26 -21.27 -21.38 15.08
C ILE A 26 -19.89 -21.66 14.48
N ASP A 27 -19.57 -22.92 14.17
CA ASP A 27 -18.27 -23.29 13.60
C ASP A 27 -18.04 -22.64 12.24
N SER A 28 -19.10 -22.49 11.45
CA SER A 28 -19.04 -21.78 10.17
C SER A 28 -18.76 -20.29 10.36
N ALA A 29 -19.46 -19.66 11.31
CA ALA A 29 -19.29 -18.24 11.61
C ALA A 29 -17.90 -17.92 12.16
N GLU A 30 -17.34 -18.79 13.00
CA GLU A 30 -15.98 -18.64 13.51
C GLU A 30 -14.94 -18.72 12.39
N LYS A 31 -15.05 -19.71 11.49
CA LYS A 31 -14.16 -19.84 10.33
C LYS A 31 -14.22 -18.62 9.43
N GLU A 32 -15.43 -18.12 9.17
CA GLU A 32 -15.64 -16.92 8.36
C GLU A 32 -15.06 -15.67 9.01
N LEU A 33 -15.20 -15.52 10.33
CA LEU A 33 -14.58 -14.44 11.10
C LEU A 33 -13.06 -14.43 10.90
N PHE A 34 -12.38 -15.54 11.20
CA PHE A 34 -10.92 -15.62 11.06
C PHE A 34 -10.46 -15.42 9.61
N PHE A 35 -11.22 -15.96 8.65
CA PHE A 35 -10.93 -15.76 7.24
C PHE A 35 -11.01 -14.29 6.83
N SER A 36 -12.07 -13.58 7.25
CA SER A 36 -12.25 -12.16 6.96
C SER A 36 -11.15 -11.28 7.57
N ILE A 37 -10.72 -11.59 8.80
CA ILE A 37 -9.61 -10.89 9.46
C ILE A 37 -8.30 -11.13 8.68
N SER A 38 -8.07 -12.36 8.25
CA SER A 38 -6.92 -12.70 7.42
C SER A 38 -6.93 -11.92 6.10
N LYS A 39 -8.09 -11.77 5.45
CA LYS A 39 -8.21 -11.01 4.20
C LYS A 39 -7.94 -9.51 4.37
N ALA A 40 -8.38 -8.92 5.47
CA ALA A 40 -8.05 -7.53 5.80
C ALA A 40 -6.54 -7.35 6.05
N TYR A 41 -5.88 -8.35 6.66
CA TYR A 41 -4.42 -8.35 6.83
C TYR A 41 -3.70 -8.50 5.49
N ASP A 42 -4.19 -9.37 4.60
CA ASP A 42 -3.69 -9.48 3.23
C ASP A 42 -3.76 -8.12 2.51
N LEU A 43 -4.89 -7.42 2.62
CA LEU A 43 -5.08 -6.10 2.01
C LEU A 43 -4.11 -5.05 2.57
N TYR A 44 -3.93 -5.03 3.90
CA TYR A 44 -2.99 -4.10 4.54
C TYR A 44 -1.57 -4.26 3.98
N ASN A 45 -1.07 -5.49 3.93
CA ASN A 45 0.25 -5.77 3.38
C ASN A 45 0.31 -5.45 1.88
N TYR A 46 -0.74 -5.80 1.13
CA TYR A 46 -0.81 -5.52 -0.30
C TYR A 46 -0.77 -4.01 -0.63
N LEU A 47 -1.38 -3.17 0.19
CA LEU A 47 -1.28 -1.71 0.05
C LEU A 47 0.09 -1.17 0.46
N LEU A 48 0.80 -1.81 1.39
CA LEU A 48 2.19 -1.46 1.70
C LEU A 48 3.13 -1.83 0.56
N THR A 49 2.94 -2.99 -0.08
CA THR A 49 3.76 -3.40 -1.22
C THR A 49 3.55 -2.50 -2.44
N LEU A 50 2.41 -1.80 -2.56
CA LEU A 50 2.20 -0.78 -3.61
C LEU A 50 3.23 0.36 -3.52
N LEU A 51 3.56 0.80 -2.31
CA LEU A 51 4.56 1.86 -2.07
C LEU A 51 5.95 1.41 -2.54
N ILE A 52 6.30 0.16 -2.23
CA ILE A 52 7.55 -0.48 -2.68
C ILE A 52 7.55 -0.60 -4.21
N ALA A 53 6.43 -1.03 -4.80
CA ALA A 53 6.29 -1.20 -6.25
C ALA A 53 6.47 0.14 -7.00
N LEU A 54 5.94 1.25 -6.47
CA LEU A 54 6.16 2.58 -7.04
C LEU A 54 7.63 3.02 -6.99
N LYS A 55 8.34 2.75 -5.89
CA LYS A 55 9.78 3.00 -5.78
C LYS A 55 10.58 2.15 -6.76
N ASN A 56 10.23 0.87 -6.90
CA ASN A 56 10.87 -0.02 -7.87
C ASN A 56 10.59 0.39 -9.32
N TYR A 57 9.39 0.86 -9.62
CA TYR A 57 9.04 1.42 -10.93
C TYR A 57 9.88 2.66 -11.25
N ALA A 58 10.02 3.58 -10.29
CA ALA A 58 10.90 4.75 -10.43
C ALA A 58 12.36 4.35 -10.69
N LYS A 59 12.87 3.36 -9.96
CA LYS A 59 14.23 2.83 -10.14
C LYS A 59 14.43 2.27 -11.56
N LYS A 60 13.53 1.40 -12.04
CA LYS A 60 13.57 0.84 -13.41
C LYS A 60 13.58 1.95 -14.48
N ARG A 61 12.77 3.00 -14.30
CA ARG A 61 12.72 4.15 -15.22
C ARG A 61 14.02 4.95 -15.25
N VAL A 62 14.64 5.17 -14.09
CA VAL A 62 15.94 5.85 -13.98
C VAL A 62 17.04 5.05 -14.67
N GLU A 63 17.09 3.74 -14.44
CA GLU A 63 18.07 2.85 -15.09
C GLU A 63 17.90 2.83 -16.61
N THR A 64 16.65 2.79 -17.09
CA THR A 64 16.31 2.86 -18.53
C THR A 64 16.68 4.21 -19.15
N THR A 65 16.64 5.29 -18.37
CA THR A 65 17.00 6.62 -18.86
C THR A 65 18.53 6.79 -18.91
N LYS A 66 19.25 6.25 -17.92
CA LYS A 66 20.72 6.24 -17.89
C LYS A 66 21.35 5.43 -19.03
N SER A 67 20.67 4.38 -19.50
CA SER A 67 21.14 3.56 -20.62
C SER A 67 20.90 4.18 -22.00
N LYS A 68 20.15 5.29 -22.10
CA LYS A 68 19.98 6.01 -23.37
C LYS A 68 21.28 6.74 -23.74
N LEU A 69 21.63 6.69 -25.02
CA LEU A 69 22.84 7.30 -25.59
C LEU A 69 22.85 8.84 -25.56
N ALA A 70 21.69 9.49 -25.42
CA ALA A 70 21.54 10.94 -25.39
C ALA A 70 20.47 11.37 -24.37
N PRO A 71 20.78 11.33 -23.06
CA PRO A 71 19.88 11.85 -22.04
C PRO A 71 19.86 13.38 -22.07
N THR A 72 18.68 13.97 -21.87
CA THR A 72 18.51 15.41 -21.72
C THR A 72 19.19 15.91 -20.43
N LYS A 73 19.58 17.20 -20.34
CA LYS A 73 20.25 17.76 -19.13
C LYS A 73 19.41 17.59 -17.85
N GLU A 74 18.09 17.62 -17.97
CA GLU A 74 17.14 17.35 -16.88
C GLU A 74 17.09 15.85 -16.52
N GLU A 75 17.33 14.95 -17.47
CA GLU A 75 17.43 13.50 -17.25
C GLU A 75 18.81 13.08 -16.69
N GLN A 76 19.85 13.92 -16.79
CA GLN A 76 21.16 13.68 -16.18
C GLN A 76 21.17 13.97 -14.67
N LEU A 77 20.32 14.88 -14.20
CA LEU A 77 20.19 15.25 -12.80
C LEU A 77 19.07 14.43 -12.15
N VAL A 78 19.17 13.10 -12.27
CA VAL A 78 18.24 12.21 -11.58
C VAL A 78 18.46 12.36 -10.09
N ASN A 79 17.63 13.17 -9.45
CA ASN A 79 17.57 13.23 -8.01
C ASN A 79 17.08 11.86 -7.49
N MET A 80 17.97 11.13 -6.81
CA MET A 80 17.73 9.78 -6.32
C MET A 80 16.90 9.74 -5.04
N LYS A 81 16.54 10.91 -4.47
CA LYS A 81 15.84 11.03 -3.19
C LYS A 81 14.59 10.16 -3.07
N PHE A 82 13.79 10.05 -4.14
CA PHE A 82 12.61 9.17 -4.14
C PHE A 82 12.99 7.68 -4.07
N ILE A 83 14.08 7.28 -4.73
CA ILE A 83 14.56 5.88 -4.76
C ILE A 83 15.27 5.51 -3.46
N GLU A 84 15.97 6.46 -2.85
CA GLU A 84 16.74 6.31 -1.60
C GLU A 84 15.90 6.65 -0.35
N ASN A 85 14.58 6.66 -0.49
CA ASN A 85 13.64 6.96 0.58
C ASN A 85 13.78 5.95 1.73
N LYS A 86 14.12 6.44 2.92
CA LYS A 86 14.46 5.63 4.10
C LYS A 86 13.25 4.89 4.66
N PHE A 87 12.06 5.45 4.53
CA PHE A 87 10.84 4.79 4.97
C PHE A 87 10.53 3.56 4.11
N ILE A 88 10.67 3.65 2.79
CA ILE A 88 10.48 2.50 1.90
C ILE A 88 11.56 1.44 2.11
N ALA A 89 12.83 1.85 2.30
CA ALA A 89 13.90 0.91 2.62
C ALA A 89 13.59 0.08 3.89
N GLN A 90 13.04 0.73 4.93
CA GLN A 90 12.59 0.03 6.13
C GLN A 90 11.46 -0.98 5.86
N LEU A 91 10.52 -0.66 4.96
CA LEU A 91 9.47 -1.61 4.58
C LEU A 91 10.04 -2.80 3.82
N GLU A 92 11.00 -2.57 2.91
CA GLU A 92 11.68 -3.63 2.14
C GLU A 92 12.49 -4.57 3.02
N GLU A 93 13.05 -4.09 4.14
CA GLU A 93 13.77 -4.93 5.11
C GLU A 93 12.84 -5.72 6.04
N ASN A 94 11.53 -5.49 5.98
CA ASN A 94 10.61 -6.14 6.89
C ASN A 94 10.40 -7.63 6.56
N ILE A 95 10.73 -8.50 7.52
CA ILE A 95 10.63 -9.96 7.34
C ILE A 95 9.20 -10.41 7.06
N GLN A 96 8.21 -9.92 7.82
CA GLN A 96 6.81 -10.33 7.66
C GLN A 96 6.23 -9.89 6.31
N LEU A 97 6.59 -8.70 5.84
CA LEU A 97 6.16 -8.19 4.55
C LEU A 97 6.83 -8.99 3.40
N ASN A 98 8.10 -9.34 3.54
CA ASN A 98 8.78 -10.19 2.58
C ASN A 98 8.19 -11.61 2.53
N GLU A 99 7.87 -12.20 3.68
CA GLU A 99 7.16 -13.48 3.75
C GLU A 99 5.80 -13.40 3.06
N PHE A 100 5.04 -12.32 3.30
CA PHE A 100 3.77 -12.07 2.62
C PHE A 100 3.94 -11.98 1.10
N ILE A 101 4.93 -11.21 0.61
CA ILE A 101 5.21 -11.06 -0.83
C ILE A 101 5.49 -12.41 -1.48
N VAL A 102 6.32 -13.25 -0.85
CA VAL A 102 6.68 -14.58 -1.38
C VAL A 102 5.49 -15.53 -1.40
N CYS A 103 4.61 -15.46 -0.40
CA CYS A 103 3.42 -16.28 -0.34
C CYS A 103 2.28 -15.78 -1.26
N GLN A 104 2.36 -14.54 -1.74
CA GLN A 104 1.30 -13.98 -2.56
C GLN A 104 1.39 -14.45 -4.01
N LYS A 105 0.22 -14.74 -4.59
CA LYS A 105 0.08 -15.12 -6.00
C LYS A 105 0.04 -13.93 -6.94
N LYS A 106 -0.29 -12.74 -6.45
CA LYS A 106 -0.48 -11.52 -7.24
C LYS A 106 0.55 -10.48 -6.84
N SER A 107 1.17 -9.86 -7.84
CA SER A 107 2.19 -8.83 -7.67
C SER A 107 1.76 -7.55 -8.38
N TRP A 108 2.10 -6.40 -7.82
CA TRP A 108 1.92 -5.11 -8.50
C TRP A 108 2.71 -5.01 -9.81
N GLU A 109 3.73 -5.86 -10.02
CA GLU A 109 4.45 -5.92 -11.29
C GLU A 109 3.57 -6.38 -12.46
N GLU A 110 2.51 -7.15 -12.19
CA GLU A 110 1.52 -7.56 -13.20
C GLU A 110 0.63 -6.39 -13.62
N GLU A 111 0.47 -5.39 -12.74
CA GLU A 111 -0.32 -4.18 -12.92
C GLU A 111 0.54 -2.97 -13.34
N GLU A 112 1.50 -3.19 -14.26
CA GLU A 112 2.47 -2.16 -14.66
C GLU A 112 1.79 -0.91 -15.25
N SER A 113 0.67 -1.07 -15.97
CA SER A 113 -0.11 0.02 -16.54
C SER A 113 -0.63 0.97 -15.45
N PHE A 114 -1.20 0.40 -14.37
CA PHE A 114 -1.67 1.14 -13.21
C PHE A 114 -0.52 1.82 -12.48
N LEU A 115 0.58 1.11 -12.22
CA LEU A 115 1.77 1.69 -11.58
C LEU A 115 2.32 2.88 -12.37
N LYS A 116 2.37 2.77 -13.71
CA LYS A 116 2.83 3.84 -14.59
C LYS A 116 1.93 5.07 -14.51
N GLU A 117 0.62 4.89 -14.57
CA GLU A 117 -0.35 5.99 -14.50
C GLU A 117 -0.30 6.69 -13.14
N LEU A 118 -0.33 5.91 -12.05
CA LEU A 118 -0.22 6.42 -10.69
C LEU A 118 1.09 7.18 -10.49
N TYR A 119 2.21 6.60 -10.93
CA TYR A 119 3.52 7.24 -10.81
C TYR A 119 3.62 8.55 -11.61
N ASN A 120 3.11 8.59 -12.85
CA ASN A 120 3.09 9.82 -13.64
C ASN A 120 2.22 10.91 -12.99
N THR A 121 1.11 10.52 -12.38
CA THR A 121 0.24 11.44 -11.63
C THR A 121 0.98 12.01 -10.41
N ILE A 122 1.72 11.17 -9.69
CA ILE A 122 2.57 11.59 -8.56
C ILE A 122 3.65 12.57 -9.06
N LEU A 123 4.35 12.27 -10.16
CA LEU A 123 5.38 13.15 -10.73
C LEU A 123 4.85 14.53 -11.11
N ALA A 124 3.63 14.60 -11.64
CA ALA A 124 3.01 15.87 -12.02
C ALA A 124 2.59 16.73 -10.83
N SER A 125 2.45 16.12 -9.64
CA SER A 125 1.95 16.78 -8.43
C SER A 125 2.95 17.74 -7.80
N ASP A 126 2.42 18.76 -7.12
CA ASP A 126 3.25 19.71 -6.38
C ASP A 126 3.87 19.07 -5.14
N ILE A 127 3.21 18.07 -4.53
CA ILE A 127 3.79 17.29 -3.43
C ILE A 127 5.13 16.68 -3.82
N TYR A 128 5.20 16.07 -5.01
CA TYR A 128 6.43 15.46 -5.51
C TYR A 128 7.48 16.52 -5.81
N LYS A 129 7.12 17.61 -6.51
CA LYS A 129 8.06 18.69 -6.85
C LYS A 129 8.64 19.34 -5.61
N GLU A 130 7.82 19.64 -4.61
CA GLU A 130 8.24 20.20 -3.32
C GLU A 130 9.17 19.24 -2.57
N TYR A 131 8.82 17.95 -2.52
CA TYR A 131 9.65 16.94 -1.86
C TYR A 131 11.01 16.78 -2.55
N MET A 132 11.05 16.78 -3.88
CA MET A 132 12.30 16.67 -4.64
C MET A 132 13.16 17.95 -4.59
N ALA A 133 12.53 19.11 -4.39
CA ALA A 133 13.23 20.39 -4.24
C ALA A 133 13.76 20.62 -2.82
N SER A 134 13.28 19.90 -1.80
CA SER A 134 13.75 20.08 -0.43
C SER A 134 15.09 19.37 -0.20
N ASP A 135 15.98 20.00 0.57
CA ASP A 135 17.25 19.40 1.00
C ASP A 135 17.07 18.40 2.16
N GLU A 136 15.87 18.33 2.74
CA GLU A 136 15.57 17.46 3.87
C GLU A 136 15.42 16.01 3.43
N SER A 137 16.30 15.13 3.91
CA SER A 137 16.29 13.67 3.66
C SER A 137 16.11 12.86 4.95
N SER A 138 15.32 13.39 5.89
CA SER A 138 15.01 12.74 7.16
C SER A 138 13.98 11.61 6.98
N HIS A 139 14.03 10.61 7.86
CA HIS A 139 13.02 9.52 7.85
C HIS A 139 11.60 10.07 8.06
N ASP A 140 11.46 11.13 8.86
CA ASP A 140 10.18 11.79 9.09
C ASP A 140 9.67 12.54 7.86
N ALA A 141 10.55 13.24 7.12
CA ALA A 141 10.19 13.86 5.84
C ALA A 141 9.72 12.82 4.81
N ASP A 142 10.40 11.68 4.75
CA ASP A 142 10.05 10.57 3.87
C ASP A 142 8.67 9.96 4.20
N LYS A 143 8.37 9.77 5.49
CA LYS A 143 7.04 9.34 5.95
C LYS A 143 5.96 10.36 5.62
N LEU A 144 6.22 11.64 5.88
CA LEU A 144 5.26 12.72 5.59
C LEU A 144 4.96 12.81 4.09
N PHE A 145 5.99 12.63 3.24
CA PHE A 145 5.81 12.55 1.80
C PHE A 145 4.86 11.41 1.42
N TRP A 146 5.15 10.18 1.84
CA TRP A 146 4.29 9.03 1.52
C TRP A 146 2.88 9.15 2.11
N ARG A 147 2.74 9.75 3.29
CA ARG A 147 1.44 10.05 3.88
C ARG A 147 0.62 11.02 3.01
N LYS A 148 1.25 12.06 2.46
CA LYS A 148 0.59 13.00 1.54
C LYS A 148 0.21 12.31 0.23
N ILE A 149 1.11 11.52 -0.34
CA ILE A 149 0.86 10.74 -1.56
C ILE A 149 -0.31 9.78 -1.37
N TYR A 150 -0.29 9.01 -0.28
CA TYR A 150 -1.34 8.04 0.02
C TYR A 150 -2.70 8.73 0.16
N LYS A 151 -2.75 9.85 0.88
CA LYS A 151 -3.99 10.63 1.05
C LYS A 151 -4.54 11.18 -0.25
N GLN A 152 -3.69 11.67 -1.13
CA GLN A 152 -4.14 12.36 -2.34
C GLN A 152 -4.41 11.40 -3.50
N PHE A 153 -3.61 10.34 -3.65
CA PHE A 153 -3.59 9.52 -4.87
C PHE A 153 -3.99 8.06 -4.66
N ILE A 154 -4.04 7.57 -3.42
CA ILE A 154 -4.32 6.14 -3.12
C ILE A 154 -5.68 5.99 -2.41
N LEU A 155 -5.97 6.82 -1.41
CA LEU A 155 -7.17 6.72 -0.58
C LEU A 155 -8.48 6.79 -1.38
N LYS A 156 -8.55 7.65 -2.40
CA LYS A 156 -9.74 7.90 -3.23
C LYS A 156 -9.44 7.66 -4.70
N ASN A 157 -8.91 6.48 -5.02
CA ASN A 157 -8.54 6.12 -6.37
C ASN A 157 -9.48 5.04 -6.89
N GLU A 158 -10.43 5.44 -7.74
CA GLU A 158 -11.45 4.54 -8.28
C GLU A 158 -10.83 3.39 -9.09
N THR A 159 -9.73 3.65 -9.82
CA THR A 159 -9.01 2.60 -10.56
C THR A 159 -8.40 1.57 -9.62
N LEU A 160 -7.84 2.01 -8.50
CA LEU A 160 -7.34 1.11 -7.46
C LEU A 160 -8.48 0.30 -6.84
N ASP A 161 -9.61 0.93 -6.53
CA ASP A 161 -10.77 0.25 -5.93
C ASP A 161 -11.29 -0.87 -6.86
N LEU A 162 -11.38 -0.60 -8.17
CA LEU A 162 -11.76 -1.61 -9.16
C LEU A 162 -10.75 -2.78 -9.24
N LEU A 163 -9.45 -2.48 -9.26
CA LEU A 163 -8.42 -3.52 -9.25
C LEU A 163 -8.50 -4.39 -8.00
N LEU A 164 -8.71 -3.79 -6.83
CA LEU A 164 -8.84 -4.53 -5.57
C LEU A 164 -10.09 -5.43 -5.58
N GLU A 165 -11.20 -4.96 -6.15
CA GLU A 165 -12.44 -5.73 -6.30
C GLU A 165 -12.26 -6.97 -7.18
N GLU A 166 -11.64 -6.79 -8.35
CA GLU A 166 -11.30 -7.88 -9.26
C GLU A 166 -10.35 -8.89 -8.60
N GLN A 167 -9.51 -8.41 -7.68
CA GLN A 167 -8.56 -9.26 -6.99
C GLN A 167 -9.15 -10.05 -5.83
N SER A 168 -10.04 -9.46 -5.04
CA SER A 168 -10.73 -10.10 -3.93
C SER A 168 -12.04 -9.42 -3.57
N LEU A 169 -13.13 -10.19 -3.55
CA LEU A 169 -14.44 -9.72 -3.06
C LEU A 169 -14.42 -9.25 -1.60
N TYR A 170 -13.44 -9.68 -0.80
CA TYR A 170 -13.37 -9.35 0.63
C TYR A 170 -12.68 -8.02 0.91
N TRP A 171 -11.97 -7.44 -0.08
CA TRP A 171 -11.11 -6.28 0.16
C TRP A 171 -11.86 -4.96 0.17
N ASN A 172 -12.90 -4.81 -0.66
CA ASN A 172 -13.65 -3.55 -0.74
C ASN A 172 -14.34 -3.19 0.57
N ASP A 173 -14.97 -4.16 1.23
CA ASP A 173 -15.67 -3.95 2.50
C ASP A 173 -14.74 -3.50 3.63
N ASP A 174 -13.46 -3.86 3.55
CA ASP A 174 -12.45 -3.55 4.56
C ASP A 174 -11.53 -2.41 4.18
N LYS A 175 -11.63 -1.87 2.96
CA LYS A 175 -10.65 -0.92 2.45
C LYS A 175 -10.59 0.34 3.31
N GLU A 176 -11.73 0.93 3.66
CA GLU A 176 -11.78 2.16 4.46
C GLU A 176 -11.08 1.97 5.82
N ILE A 177 -11.36 0.86 6.50
CA ILE A 177 -10.76 0.58 7.80
C ILE A 177 -9.27 0.25 7.68
N VAL A 178 -8.87 -0.50 6.65
CA VAL A 178 -7.47 -0.82 6.37
C VAL A 178 -6.67 0.43 5.98
N ASP A 179 -7.24 1.34 5.20
CA ASP A 179 -6.62 2.62 4.85
C ASP A 179 -6.26 3.41 6.12
N THR A 180 -7.15 3.43 7.13
CA THR A 180 -6.83 4.08 8.43
C THR A 180 -5.61 3.46 9.12
N PHE A 181 -5.37 2.16 8.92
CA PHE A 181 -4.24 1.44 9.50
C PHE A 181 -2.95 1.75 8.77
N VAL A 182 -3.00 1.80 7.43
CA VAL A 182 -1.86 2.25 6.62
C VAL A 182 -1.51 3.69 7.00
N PHE A 183 -2.52 4.55 7.22
CA PHE A 183 -2.31 5.89 7.76
C PHE A 183 -1.65 5.91 9.13
N GLY A 184 -2.03 4.98 10.01
CA GLY A 184 -1.42 4.82 11.34
C GLY A 184 0.07 4.46 11.28
N CYS A 185 0.47 3.60 10.32
CA CYS A 185 1.90 3.27 10.13
C CYS A 185 2.73 4.54 9.83
N PHE A 186 2.22 5.48 9.05
CA PHE A 186 2.96 6.74 8.81
C PHE A 186 3.14 7.62 10.06
N ILE A 187 2.45 7.33 11.18
CA ILE A 187 2.43 8.17 12.40
C ILE A 187 3.18 7.52 13.59
N GLN A 188 3.14 6.20 13.75
CA GLN A 188 3.66 5.52 14.95
C GLN A 188 4.64 4.38 14.61
N LEU A 189 5.82 4.39 15.25
CA LEU A 189 6.83 3.32 15.19
C LEU A 189 6.64 2.30 16.34
N PRO A 190 6.89 0.99 16.12
CA PRO A 190 7.23 0.38 14.83
C PRO A 190 5.99 0.14 13.96
N CYS A 191 6.08 0.46 12.66
CA CYS A 191 5.07 0.17 11.63
C CYS A 191 4.69 -1.32 11.51
N ILE A 192 5.45 -2.19 12.16
CA ILE A 192 5.33 -3.63 12.05
C ILE A 192 5.12 -4.20 13.44
N VAL A 193 3.90 -4.05 13.95
CA VAL A 193 3.23 -5.13 14.67
C VAL A 193 1.73 -4.98 14.43
N PHE A 194 1.23 -5.46 13.29
CA PHE A 194 -0.16 -5.95 13.23
C PHE A 194 -0.25 -7.37 13.81
#